data_AF-A0A358C7H4-F1
#
_entry.id   AF-A0A358C7H4-F1
#
_cell.length_a   1.000
_cell.length_b   1.000
_cell.length_c   1.000
_cell.angle_alpha   90.00
_cell.angle_beta   90.00
_cell.angle_gamma   90.00
#
_symmetry.space_group_name_H-M   'P 1'
#
loop_
_entity.id
_entity.type
_entity.pdbx_description
1 polymer ?
#
loop_
_entity_poly.entity_id
_entity_poly.type
_entity_poly.pdbx_seq_one_letter_code
_entity_poly.pdbx_strand_id
1 'polypeptide(L)'
;MHTTTETTAPNRAPLPPVKRLATIEQVPAMYPFTAAALRDLKFRAHDRTNSRGETIKGNGTGPAGVWIQIGRKVLVDLDAFEAWIDSHRGQ
;
A
#
# COMPACT_ATOMS: atom_id res chain seq x y z
N MET A 1 -29.87 -21.75 45.39
CA MET A 1 -29.86 -21.50 43.94
C MET A 1 -29.73 -19.99 43.75
N HIS A 2 -28.52 -19.45 43.63
CA HIS A 2 -28.31 -18.01 43.42
C HIS A 2 -27.94 -17.81 41.95
N THR A 3 -28.80 -17.14 41.19
CA THR A 3 -28.56 -16.81 39.79
C THR A 3 -27.85 -15.46 39.72
N THR A 4 -26.59 -15.45 39.31
CA THR A 4 -25.84 -14.23 39.00
C THR A 4 -26.24 -13.77 37.60
N THR A 5 -26.89 -12.61 37.47
CA THR A 5 -27.04 -11.92 36.19
C THR A 5 -25.71 -11.30 35.80
N GLU A 6 -25.07 -11.88 34.77
CA GLU A 6 -23.88 -11.32 34.12
C GLU A 6 -24.32 -10.23 33.14
N THR A 7 -23.97 -8.98 33.45
CA THR A 7 -24.20 -7.84 32.55
C THR A 7 -23.27 -7.96 31.35
N THR A 8 -23.80 -8.37 30.20
CA THR A 8 -23.08 -8.40 28.93
C THR A 8 -22.74 -6.96 28.49
N ALA A 9 -21.45 -6.60 28.50
CA ALA A 9 -20.96 -5.36 27.93
C ALA A 9 -21.22 -5.33 26.40
N PRO A 10 -21.51 -4.15 25.80
CA PRO A 10 -21.78 -4.08 24.37
C PRO A 10 -20.54 -4.49 23.57
N ASN A 11 -20.75 -5.46 22.66
CA ASN A 11 -19.76 -5.94 21.70
C ASN A 11 -19.29 -4.78 20.80
N ARG A 12 -18.16 -4.15 21.14
CA ARG A 12 -17.56 -3.09 20.33
C ARG A 12 -16.80 -3.74 19.18
N ALA A 13 -17.30 -3.58 17.95
CA ALA A 13 -16.57 -3.99 16.75
C ALA A 13 -15.17 -3.35 16.74
N PRO A 14 -14.11 -4.11 16.38
CA PRO A 14 -12.76 -3.56 16.31
C PRO A 14 -12.72 -2.43 15.27
N LEU A 15 -12.04 -1.33 15.62
CA LEU A 15 -11.80 -0.24 14.69
C LEU A 15 -10.97 -0.75 13.51
N PRO A 16 -11.19 -0.24 12.28
CA PRO A 16 -10.33 -0.58 11.15
C PRO A 16 -8.87 -0.20 11.48
N PRO A 17 -7.89 -1.01 11.05
CA PRO A 17 -6.48 -0.71 11.28
C PRO A 17 -6.12 0.64 10.63
N VAL A 18 -5.34 1.44 11.36
CA VAL A 18 -4.82 2.71 10.84
C VAL A 18 -3.82 2.40 9.73
N LYS A 19 -4.08 2.89 8.52
CA LYS A 19 -3.16 2.72 7.38
C LYS A 19 -1.79 3.31 7.70
N ARG A 20 -0.74 2.51 7.49
CA ARG A 20 0.65 2.96 7.59
C ARG A 20 1.05 3.70 6.32
N LEU A 21 1.04 5.03 6.37
CA LEU A 21 1.34 5.87 5.22
C LEU A 21 2.68 6.59 5.38
N ALA A 22 3.49 6.61 4.32
CA ALA A 22 4.73 7.37 4.25
C ALA A 22 4.76 8.23 2.98
N THR A 23 5.51 9.34 2.97
CA THR A 23 5.85 10.01 1.71
C THR A 23 6.97 9.27 0.98
N ILE A 24 7.14 9.54 -0.31
CA ILE A 24 8.28 9.04 -1.10
C ILE A 24 9.63 9.38 -0.43
N GLU A 25 9.74 10.52 0.27
CA GLU A 25 10.97 10.94 0.94
C GLU A 25 11.21 10.21 2.27
N GLN A 26 10.17 9.65 2.89
CA GLN A 26 10.28 8.95 4.17
C GLN A 26 10.63 7.47 4.00
N VAL A 27 10.17 6.83 2.92
CA VAL A 27 10.41 5.40 2.65
C VAL A 27 11.90 5.00 2.63
N PRO A 28 12.84 5.81 2.10
CA PRO A 28 14.27 5.47 2.12
C PRO A 28 14.88 5.29 3.52
N ALA A 29 14.24 5.80 4.57
CA ALA A 29 14.69 5.58 5.95
C ALA A 29 14.31 4.20 6.50
N MET A 30 13.37 3.50 5.85
CA MET A 30 12.80 2.21 6.32
C MET A 30 13.15 1.04 5.41
N TYR A 31 13.31 1.30 4.10
CA TYR A 31 13.55 0.27 3.10
C TYR A 31 14.74 0.66 2.21
N PRO A 32 15.45 -0.31 1.60
CA PRO A 32 16.61 -0.05 0.75
C PRO A 32 16.23 0.47 -0.65
N PHE A 33 15.36 1.49 -0.71
CA PHE A 33 14.97 2.17 -1.95
C PHE A 33 15.35 3.65 -1.86
N THR A 34 15.89 4.21 -2.94
CA THR A 34 16.10 5.66 -3.03
C THR A 34 14.79 6.36 -3.39
N ALA A 35 14.67 7.65 -3.02
CA ALA A 35 13.51 8.45 -3.40
C ALA A 35 13.37 8.58 -4.93
N ALA A 36 14.47 8.49 -5.68
CA ALA A 36 14.46 8.45 -7.15
C ALA A 36 13.89 7.13 -7.68
N ALA A 37 14.30 5.99 -7.11
CA ALA A 37 13.78 4.68 -7.47
C ALA A 37 12.27 4.58 -7.21
N LEU A 38 11.79 5.11 -6.08
CA LEU A 38 10.35 5.14 -5.77
C LEU A 38 9.54 6.00 -6.74
N ARG A 39 10.09 7.12 -7.22
CA ARG A 39 9.44 7.94 -8.26
C ARG A 39 9.34 7.18 -9.59
N ASP A 40 10.40 6.48 -10.00
CA ASP A 40 10.38 5.66 -11.20
C ASP A 40 9.38 4.48 -11.05
N LEU A 41 9.33 3.85 -9.87
CA LEU A 41 8.33 2.82 -9.57
C LEU A 41 6.91 3.37 -9.73
N LYS A 42 6.60 4.55 -9.18
CA LYS A 42 5.30 5.18 -9.37
C LYS A 42 5.01 5.50 -10.83
N PHE A 43 6.00 6.03 -11.56
CA PHE A 43 5.84 6.38 -12.97
C PHE A 43 5.48 5.15 -13.84
N ARG A 44 5.97 3.97 -13.46
CA ARG A 44 5.74 2.68 -14.13
C ARG A 44 4.66 1.83 -13.45
N ALA A 45 3.84 2.42 -12.59
CA ALA A 45 2.92 1.68 -11.72
C ALA A 45 1.85 0.87 -12.47
N HIS A 46 1.43 1.34 -13.65
CA HIS A 46 0.36 0.74 -14.46
C HIS A 46 0.85 0.39 -15.86
N ASP A 47 0.14 -0.54 -16.51
CA ASP A 47 0.27 -0.78 -17.94
C ASP A 47 0.02 0.51 -18.73
N ARG A 48 0.76 0.71 -19.82
CA ARG A 48 0.61 1.87 -20.71
C ARG A 48 0.78 1.47 -22.17
N THR A 49 0.11 2.19 -23.06
CA THR A 49 0.21 1.96 -24.51
C THR A 49 1.19 2.95 -25.13
N ASN A 50 2.06 2.48 -26.02
CA ASN A 50 2.96 3.36 -26.79
C ASN A 50 2.31 3.82 -28.11
N SER A 51 3.01 4.68 -28.87
CA SER A 51 2.52 5.21 -30.15
C SER A 51 2.33 4.15 -31.25
N ARG A 52 2.88 2.94 -31.07
CA ARG A 52 2.69 1.79 -31.97
C ARG A 52 1.49 0.92 -31.58
N GLY A 53 0.77 1.27 -30.52
CA GLY A 53 -0.35 0.48 -30.00
C GLY A 53 0.08 -0.71 -29.13
N GLU A 54 1.38 -0.85 -28.82
CA GLU A 54 1.87 -1.95 -27.99
C GLU A 54 1.64 -1.63 -26.50
N THR A 55 1.21 -2.64 -25.73
CA THR A 55 1.10 -2.54 -24.28
C THR A 55 2.46 -2.79 -23.61
N ILE A 56 2.96 -1.78 -22.91
CA ILE A 56 4.09 -1.88 -22.00
C ILE A 56 3.54 -2.23 -20.63
N LYS A 57 3.98 -3.37 -20.09
CA LYS A 57 3.58 -3.80 -18.75
C LYS A 57 4.14 -2.88 -17.67
N GLY A 58 3.29 -2.53 -16.71
CA GLY A 58 3.69 -1.83 -15.50
C GLY A 58 4.44 -2.76 -14.55
N ASN A 59 5.01 -2.19 -13.48
CA ASN A 59 5.67 -2.96 -12.42
C ASN A 59 4.70 -3.51 -11.35
N GLY A 60 3.39 -3.32 -11.55
CA GLY A 60 2.34 -3.86 -10.66
C GLY A 60 2.10 -3.09 -9.36
N THR A 61 2.91 -2.08 -9.02
CA THR A 61 2.72 -1.29 -7.78
C THR A 61 1.43 -0.47 -7.78
N GLY A 62 0.93 -0.08 -8.95
CA GLY A 62 -0.34 0.62 -9.11
C GLY A 62 -1.54 -0.26 -8.75
N PRO A 63 -1.74 -1.39 -9.47
CA PRO A 63 -2.76 -2.38 -9.14
C PRO A 63 -2.66 -2.93 -7.71
N ALA A 64 -1.45 -3.02 -7.14
CA ALA A 64 -1.24 -3.45 -5.76
C ALA A 64 -1.71 -2.43 -4.70
N GLY A 65 -2.10 -1.22 -5.09
CA GLY A 65 -2.59 -0.19 -4.16
C GLY A 65 -1.49 0.53 -3.37
N VAL A 66 -0.24 0.45 -3.83
CA VAL A 66 0.92 1.07 -3.15
C VAL A 66 0.81 2.60 -3.12
N TRP A 67 0.21 3.20 -4.16
CA TRP A 67 0.22 4.66 -4.33
C TRP A 67 -1.14 5.28 -3.98
N ILE A 68 -1.13 6.20 -3.01
CA ILE A 68 -2.29 7.03 -2.67
C ILE A 68 -2.00 8.47 -3.08
N GLN A 69 -2.77 8.99 -4.03
CA GLN A 69 -2.62 10.36 -4.51
C GLN A 69 -3.75 11.24 -3.99
N ILE A 70 -3.39 12.30 -3.26
CA ILE A 70 -4.31 13.31 -2.73
C ILE A 70 -3.85 14.67 -3.27
N GLY A 71 -4.54 15.15 -4.31
CA GLY A 71 -4.11 16.32 -5.07
C GLY A 71 -2.72 16.12 -5.66
N ARG A 72 -1.76 16.97 -5.26
CA ARG A 72 -0.34 16.87 -5.67
C ARG A 72 0.51 16.03 -4.74
N LYS A 73 -0.02 15.60 -3.58
CA LYS A 73 0.71 14.80 -2.60
C LYS A 73 0.59 13.32 -2.95
N VAL A 74 1.72 12.63 -2.86
CA VAL A 74 1.79 11.17 -3.03
C VAL A 74 2.20 10.55 -1.70
N LEU A 75 1.41 9.58 -1.27
CA LEU A 75 1.68 8.72 -0.14
C LEU A 75 1.88 7.29 -0.64
N VAL A 76 2.71 6.55 0.08
CA VAL A 76 2.96 5.13 -0.07
C VAL A 76 2.21 4.42 1.05
N ASP A 77 1.31 3.50 0.67
CA ASP A 77 0.70 2.56 1.60
C ASP A 77 1.73 1.46 1.89
N LEU A 78 2.30 1.47 3.10
CA LEU A 78 3.41 0.60 3.47
C LEU A 78 2.98 -0.86 3.54
N ASP A 79 1.74 -1.14 3.95
CA ASP A 79 1.24 -2.51 4.05
C ASP A 79 1.09 -3.11 2.63
N ALA A 80 0.58 -2.33 1.69
CA ALA A 80 0.51 -2.72 0.28
C ALA A 80 1.92 -2.84 -0.36
N PHE A 81 2.85 -1.97 0.02
CA PHE A 81 4.22 -2.00 -0.48
C PHE A 81 4.97 -3.25 -0.02
N GLU A 82 4.87 -3.60 1.26
CA GLU A 82 5.45 -4.82 1.83
C GLU A 82 4.85 -6.07 1.18
N ALA A 83 3.52 -6.14 1.04
CA ALA A 83 2.86 -7.25 0.34
C ALA A 83 3.32 -7.37 -1.12
N TRP A 84 3.54 -6.25 -1.81
CA TRP A 84 4.10 -6.24 -3.17
C TRP A 84 5.54 -6.76 -3.18
N ILE A 85 6.42 -6.32 -2.26
CA ILE A 85 7.79 -6.85 -2.14
C ILE A 85 7.77 -8.36 -1.91
N ASP A 86 6.94 -8.83 -0.97
CA ASP A 86 6.87 -10.25 -0.63
C ASP A 86 6.37 -11.10 -1.80
N SER A 87 5.48 -10.57 -2.65
CA SER A 87 5.04 -11.28 -3.87
C SER A 87 6.17 -11.57 -4.86
N HIS A 88 7.31 -10.86 -4.77
CA HIS A 88 8.50 -11.10 -5.60
C HIS A 88 9.49 -12.08 -4.96
N ARG A 89 9.34 -12.42 -3.67
CA ARG A 89 10.28 -13.32 -2.96
C ARG A 89 10.10 -14.79 -3.34
N GLY A 90 9.11 -15.13 -4.16
CA GLY A 90 8.83 -16.48 -4.65
C GLY A 90 8.77 -16.62 -6.17
N GLN A 91 9.27 -15.62 -6.92
CA GLN A 91 9.42 -15.67 -8.38
C GLN A 91 10.85 -16.01 -8.80
#